data_AF-A0A6I5XA80-F1
#
_entry.id   AF-A0A6I5XA80-F1
#
_cell.length_a   1.000
_cell.length_b   1.000
_cell.length_c   1.000
_cell.angle_alpha   90.00
_cell.angle_beta   90.00
_cell.angle_gamma   90.00
#
_symmetry.space_group_name_H-M   'P 1'
#
loop_
_entity.id
_entity.type
_entity.pdbx_description
1 polymer ?
#
loop_
_entity_poly.entity_id
_entity_poly.type
_entity_poly.pdbx_seq_one_letter_code
_entity_poly.pdbx_strand_id
1 'polypeptide(L)' 'MDVYAMDGDPASAALAIASALADELSELFWGEAIPPCPGHAHPMTPQVSGAGAVVWACPVDGRPVDQIWPV' A
#
# COMPACT_ATOMS: atom_id res chain seq x y z
N MET A 1 5.13 -8.72 -20.20
CA MET A 1 5.06 -8.25 -18.80
C MET A 1 6.26 -7.34 -18.64
N ASP A 2 6.09 -6.07 -18.94
CA ASP A 2 7.16 -5.09 -18.95
C ASP A 2 7.53 -4.77 -17.50
N VAL A 3 8.73 -5.21 -17.12
CA VAL A 3 9.37 -4.84 -15.86
C VAL A 3 9.54 -3.32 -15.86
N TYR A 4 8.78 -2.67 -14.99
CA TYR A 4 8.78 -1.23 -14.75
C TYR A 4 10.16 -0.61 -14.92
N ALA A 5 10.28 0.33 -15.86
CA ALA A 5 11.42 1.21 -15.95
C ALA A 5 11.51 2.00 -14.65
N MET A 6 12.38 1.58 -13.73
CA MET A 6 12.74 2.40 -12.58
C MET A 6 13.70 3.48 -13.07
N ASP A 7 13.19 4.69 -13.16
CA ASP A 7 13.88 5.97 -13.29
C ASP A 7 14.82 6.31 -12.11
N GLY A 8 15.21 5.30 -11.33
CA GLY A 8 16.16 5.39 -10.23
C GLY A 8 15.61 6.01 -8.94
N ASP A 9 14.35 6.47 -8.94
CA ASP A 9 13.71 7.06 -7.77
C ASP A 9 13.30 5.97 -6.76
N PRO A 10 13.89 5.94 -5.55
CA PRO A 10 13.56 4.95 -4.54
C PRO A 10 12.09 4.99 -4.08
N ALA A 11 11.44 6.15 -4.13
CA ALA A 11 10.04 6.28 -3.74
C ALA A 11 9.13 5.61 -4.78
N SER A 12 9.38 5.83 -6.06
CA SER A 12 8.67 5.17 -7.17
C SER A 12 8.87 3.65 -7.14
N ALA A 13 10.10 3.18 -6.86
CA ALA A 13 10.40 1.77 -6.66
C ALA A 13 9.62 1.15 -5.51
N ALA A 14 9.63 1.80 -4.33
CA ALA A 14 8.93 1.34 -3.15
C ALA A 14 7.41 1.33 -3.35
N LEU A 15 6.87 2.34 -4.05
CA LEU A 15 5.45 2.40 -4.38
C LEU A 15 5.04 1.25 -5.30
N ALA A 16 5.83 0.96 -6.34
CA ALA A 16 5.56 -0.14 -7.25
C ALA A 16 5.55 -1.51 -6.53
N ILE A 17 6.51 -1.73 -5.63
CA ILE A 17 6.58 -2.94 -4.81
C ILE A 17 5.36 -3.05 -3.89
N ALA A 18 5.00 -1.96 -3.21
CA ALA A 18 3.86 -1.96 -2.29
C ALA A 18 2.53 -2.18 -3.02
N SER A 19 2.38 -1.64 -4.23
CA SER A 19 1.20 -1.88 -5.08
C SER A 19 1.10 -3.33 -5.51
N ALA A 20 2.19 -3.91 -6.01
CA ALA A 20 2.21 -5.33 -6.37
C ALA A 20 1.89 -6.23 -5.16
N LEU A 21 2.39 -5.87 -3.97
CA LEU A 21 2.05 -6.57 -2.74
C LEU A 21 0.55 -6.46 -2.39
N ALA A 22 -0.06 -5.28 -2.55
CA ALA A 22 -1.48 -5.11 -2.30
C ALA A 22 -2.34 -6.00 -3.21
N ASP A 23 -1.97 -6.11 -4.49
CA ASP A 23 -2.66 -6.95 -5.46
C ASP A 23 -2.54 -8.43 -5.07
N GLU A 24 -1.33 -8.92 -4.78
CA GLU A 24 -1.09 -10.30 -4.34
C GLU A 24 -1.83 -10.64 -3.04
N LEU A 25 -1.89 -9.71 -2.07
CA LEU A 25 -2.64 -9.91 -0.81
C LEU A 25 -4.14 -10.02 -1.06
N SER A 26 -4.69 -9.19 -1.95
CA SER A 26 -6.10 -9.25 -2.34
C SER A 26 -6.47 -10.62 -2.92
N GLU A 27 -5.59 -11.17 -3.75
CA GLU A 27 -5.74 -12.50 -4.35
C GLU A 27 -5.57 -13.63 -3.33
N LEU A 28 -4.52 -13.58 -2.50
CA LEU A 28 -4.19 -14.63 -1.53
C LEU A 28 -5.25 -14.77 -0.43
N PHE A 29 -5.83 -13.65 0.00
CA PHE A 29 -6.80 -13.59 1.10
C PHE A 29 -8.24 -13.36 0.66
N TRP A 30 -8.53 -13.55 -0.64
CA TRP A 30 -9.88 -13.60 -1.17
C TRP A 30 -10.71 -12.35 -0.83
N GLY A 31 -10.06 -11.18 -0.89
CA GLY A 31 -10.67 -9.89 -0.60
C GLY A 31 -10.78 -9.53 0.88
N GLU A 32 -10.12 -10.24 1.79
CA GLU A 32 -9.90 -9.75 3.15
C GLU A 32 -9.16 -8.40 3.10
N ALA A 33 -9.58 -7.46 3.95
CA ALA A 33 -8.99 -6.12 4.00
C ALA A 33 -7.58 -6.19 4.60
N ILE A 34 -6.57 -6.41 3.77
CA ILE A 34 -5.17 -6.52 4.18
C ILE A 34 -4.30 -5.56 3.35
N PRO A 35 -3.59 -4.61 3.99
CA PRO A 35 -3.63 -4.32 5.43
C PRO A 35 -4.99 -3.79 5.91
N PRO A 36 -5.40 -4.07 7.16
CA PRO A 36 -6.71 -3.68 7.67
C PRO A 36 -6.81 -2.19 7.88
N CYS A 37 -7.76 -1.52 7.21
CA CYS A 37 -8.02 -0.09 7.42
C CYS A 37 -8.82 0.16 8.71
N PRO A 38 -8.28 0.88 9.71
CA PRO A 38 -9.02 1.20 10.92
C PRO A 38 -10.33 1.92 10.62
N GLY A 39 -11.42 1.40 11.16
CA GLY A 39 -12.76 1.97 11.00
C GLY A 39 -13.43 1.75 9.64
N HIS A 40 -12.81 1.01 8.72
CA HIS A 40 -13.35 0.76 7.38
C HIS A 40 -13.22 -0.72 6.96
N ALA A 41 -14.05 -1.14 5.99
CA ALA A 41 -14.09 -2.53 5.52
C ALA A 41 -13.21 -2.80 4.28
N HIS A 42 -12.43 -1.82 3.83
CA HIS A 42 -11.53 -1.95 2.67
C HIS A 42 -10.08 -2.11 3.13
N PRO A 43 -9.20 -2.72 2.31
CA PRO A 43 -7.77 -2.68 2.57
C PRO A 43 -7.24 -1.25 2.51
N MET A 44 -6.07 -1.04 3.11
CA MET A 44 -5.28 0.16 2.82
C MET A 44 -4.66 0.07 1.43
N THR A 45 -4.31 1.23 0.89
CA THR A 45 -3.56 1.34 -0.35
C THR A 45 -2.21 2.03 -0.12
N PRO A 46 -1.18 1.65 -0.88
CA PRO A 46 0.10 2.34 -0.80
C PRO A 46 -0.01 3.72 -1.44
N GLN A 47 0.54 4.74 -0.77
CA GLN A 47 0.51 6.13 -1.19
C GLN A 47 1.84 6.82 -0.85
N VAL A 48 2.11 7.95 -1.52
CA VAL A 48 3.23 8.83 -1.17
C VAL A 48 2.71 9.90 -0.20
N SER A 49 3.29 9.93 1.00
CA SER A 49 3.00 10.95 2.01
C SER A 49 3.49 12.34 1.58
N GLY A 50 3.00 13.39 2.23
CA GLY A 50 3.47 14.76 1.98
C GLY A 50 4.97 14.98 2.27
N ALA A 51 5.61 14.06 3.00
CA ALA A 51 7.06 14.06 3.26
C ALA A 51 7.86 13.23 2.25
N GLY A 52 7.23 12.64 1.24
CA GLY A 52 7.88 11.83 0.20
C GLY A 52 8.12 10.36 0.57
N ALA A 53 7.69 9.91 1.75
CA ALA A 53 7.76 8.50 2.14
C ALA A 53 6.56 7.70 1.60
N VAL A 54 6.79 6.46 1.15
CA VAL A 54 5.73 5.51 0.80
C VAL A 54 5.12 4.94 2.08
N VAL A 55 3.80 5.01 2.19
CA VAL A 55 3.02 4.61 3.39
C VAL A 55 1.78 3.83 2.97
N TRP A 56 1.28 2.98 3.85
CA TRP A 56 -0.07 2.45 3.74
C TRP A 56 -1.05 3.46 4.30
N ALA A 57 -2.01 3.88 3.48
CA ALA A 57 -2.99 4.88 3.85
C ALA A 57 -4.40 4.43 3.49
N CYS A 58 -5.36 4.96 4.24
CA CYS A 58 -6.77 4.79 3.93
C CYS A 58 -7.08 5.44 2.56
N PRO A 59 -7.67 4.70 1.59
CA PRO A 59 -8.05 5.26 0.30
C PRO A 59 -9.18 6.31 0.40
N VAL A 60 -9.93 6.32 1.51
CA VAL A 60 -11.07 7.23 1.72
C VAL A 60 -10.68 8.55 2.36
N ASP A 61 -9.83 8.53 3.39
CA ASP A 61 -9.48 9.74 4.16
C ASP A 61 -7.98 10.09 4.16
N GLY A 62 -7.15 9.28 3.49
CA GLY A 62 -5.71 9.52 3.30
C GLY A 62 -4.89 9.39 4.58
N ARG A 63 -5.47 8.92 5.69
CA ARG A 63 -4.73 8.77 6.95
C ARG A 63 -3.73 7.62 6.81
N PRO A 64 -2.43 7.87 7.02
CA PRO A 64 -1.44 6.80 7.09
C PRO A 64 -1.61 6.02 8.39
N VAL A 65 -1.18 4.76 8.39
CA VAL A 65 -1.00 4.02 9.65
C VAL A 65 0.46 3.92 10.03
N ASP A 66 0.67 4.02 11.33
CA ASP A 66 1.92 3.75 12.02
C ASP A 66 2.14 2.26 12.29
N GLN A 67 1.08 1.44 12.21
CA GLN A 67 1.15 -0.01 12.45
C GLN A 67 0.31 -0.79 11.42
N ILE A 68 0.95 -1.71 10.69
CA ILE A 68 0.34 -2.44 9.57
C ILE A 68 -0.09 -3.87 10.00
N TRP A 69 0.38 -4.36 11.17
CA TRP A 69 -0.03 -5.64 11.78
C TRP A 69 -0.18 -5.52 13.31
N PRO A 70 -1.22 -6.12 13.93
CA PRO A 70 -1.20 -6.36 15.36
C PRO A 70 -0.13 -7.41 15.68
N VAL A 71 0.82 -7.06 16.56
CA VAL A 71 1.63 -8.02 17.32
C VAL A 71 0.84 -8.50 18.52
#